data_AF-A0A526Z2B7-F1
#
_entry.id   AF-A0A526Z2B7-F1
#
_cell.length_a   1.000
_cell.length_b   1.000
_cell.length_c   1.000
_cell.angle_alpha   90.00
_cell.angle_beta   90.00
_cell.angle_gamma   90.00
#
_symmetry.space_group_name_H-M   'P 1'
#
loop_
_entity.id
_entity.type
_entity.pdbx_description
1 polymer ?
#
loop_
_entity_poly.entity_id
_entity_poly.type
_entity_poly.pdbx_seq_one_letter_code
_entity_poly.pdbx_strand_id
1 'polypeptide(L)'
;LFGPTRKIGWLVTSRLEKYRALTEAWLAKHGIEYDKLIMLDLPSKAERQRLGVHGSFKADFYRKSDAILFIESEHQQALKIAELSGKPVLCVETHLVIYPDTLSLPALGQAARNLPGRLRQISSPDGRKTAIKTVARTLLGERGYETLKSRVKRPA
;
A
#
# COMPACT_ATOMS: atom_id res chain seq x y z
N LEU A 1 21.69 10.87 -7.80
CA LEU A 1 20.31 10.37 -7.64
C LEU A 1 20.17 9.86 -6.22
N PHE A 2 19.14 10.31 -5.49
CA PHE A 2 18.86 9.81 -4.15
C PHE A 2 18.13 8.46 -4.25
N GLY A 3 18.60 7.45 -3.50
CA GLY A 3 18.01 6.12 -3.44
C GLY A 3 17.28 5.86 -2.12
N PRO A 4 16.51 4.77 -2.03
CA PRO A 4 15.90 4.35 -0.77
C PRO A 4 16.99 4.07 0.28
N THR A 5 16.83 4.59 1.49
CA THR A 5 17.74 4.36 2.63
C THR A 5 17.34 3.15 3.48
N ARG A 6 16.24 2.49 3.10
CA ARG A 6 15.69 1.31 3.77
C ARG A 6 15.39 0.25 2.73
N LYS A 7 15.55 -1.01 3.14
CA LYS A 7 15.16 -2.16 2.35
C LYS A 7 13.68 -2.11 2.00
N ILE A 8 13.37 -2.34 0.73
CA ILE A 8 12.01 -2.35 0.19
C ILE A 8 11.42 -3.75 0.33
N GLY A 9 10.15 -3.87 0.73
CA GLY A 9 9.51 -5.19 0.72
C GLY A 9 9.34 -5.72 -0.71
N TRP A 10 8.52 -5.02 -1.50
CA TRP A 10 8.19 -5.45 -2.86
C TRP A 10 8.39 -4.33 -3.86
N LEU A 11 9.10 -4.63 -4.95
CA LEU A 11 9.13 -3.82 -6.16
C LEU A 11 8.11 -4.37 -7.14
N VAL A 12 7.13 -3.57 -7.53
CA VAL A 12 6.09 -4.00 -8.48
C VAL A 12 6.19 -3.14 -9.73
N THR A 13 6.45 -3.76 -10.88
CA THR A 13 6.69 -3.04 -12.13
C THR A 13 5.94 -3.66 -13.30
N SER A 14 5.51 -2.80 -14.24
CA SER A 14 4.90 -3.25 -15.49
C SER A 14 5.95 -3.71 -16.52
N ARG A 15 7.26 -3.63 -16.21
CA ARG A 15 8.32 -4.20 -17.06
C ARG A 15 8.07 -5.70 -17.27
N LEU A 16 8.35 -6.20 -18.47
CA LEU A 16 8.16 -7.61 -18.80
C LEU A 16 9.22 -8.49 -18.13
N GLU A 17 8.84 -9.70 -17.76
CA GLU A 17 9.72 -10.71 -17.13
C GLU A 17 11.01 -10.97 -17.91
N LYS A 18 10.99 -10.92 -19.25
CA LYS A 18 12.20 -11.06 -20.08
C LYS A 18 13.30 -10.05 -19.78
N TYR A 19 12.98 -8.94 -19.10
CA TYR A 19 13.95 -7.91 -18.67
C TYR A 19 14.37 -8.05 -17.21
N ARG A 20 14.04 -9.16 -16.53
CA ARG A 20 14.35 -9.38 -15.12
C ARG A 20 15.84 -9.27 -14.83
N ALA A 21 16.68 -10.05 -15.50
CA ALA A 21 18.12 -10.06 -15.26
C ALA A 21 18.75 -8.66 -15.41
N LEU A 22 18.35 -7.91 -16.44
CA LEU A 22 18.80 -6.52 -16.64
C LEU A 22 18.32 -5.59 -15.51
N THR A 23 17.08 -5.77 -15.06
CA THR A 23 16.49 -4.96 -13.99
C THR A 23 17.17 -5.24 -12.65
N GLU A 24 17.40 -6.51 -12.32
CA GLU A 24 18.08 -6.92 -11.09
C GLU A 24 19.54 -6.45 -11.07
N ALA A 25 20.27 -6.55 -12.19
CA ALA A 25 21.63 -6.03 -12.31
C ALA A 25 21.68 -4.50 -12.11
N TRP A 26 20.71 -3.76 -12.65
CA TRP A 26 20.61 -2.31 -12.44
C TRP A 26 20.32 -1.97 -10.98
N LEU A 27 19.39 -2.68 -10.33
CA LEU A 27 19.05 -2.48 -8.91
C LEU A 27 20.26 -2.74 -8.01
N ALA A 28 20.99 -3.84 -8.25
CA ALA A 28 22.20 -4.18 -7.51
C ALA A 28 23.31 -3.13 -7.68
N LYS A 29 23.54 -2.66 -8.92
CA LYS A 29 24.52 -1.59 -9.20
C LYS A 29 24.24 -0.29 -8.42
N HIS A 30 22.98 -0.03 -8.08
CA HIS A 30 22.57 1.15 -7.32
C HIS A 30 22.36 0.89 -5.83
N GLY A 31 22.70 -0.29 -5.33
CA GLY A 31 22.55 -0.63 -3.91
C GLY A 31 21.10 -0.67 -3.43
N ILE A 32 20.13 -0.93 -4.32
CA ILE A 32 18.72 -0.98 -3.96
C ILE A 32 18.40 -2.38 -3.42
N GLU A 33 18.18 -2.47 -2.12
CA GLU A 33 17.80 -3.71 -1.45
C GLU A 33 16.29 -3.91 -1.46
N TYR A 34 15.84 -5.13 -1.81
CA TYR A 34 14.43 -5.50 -1.81
C TYR A 34 14.22 -6.98 -1.48
N ASP A 35 13.01 -7.39 -1.04
CA ASP A 35 12.71 -8.82 -0.83
C ASP A 35 12.24 -9.51 -2.11
N LYS A 36 11.32 -8.91 -2.88
CA LYS A 36 10.79 -9.50 -4.11
C LYS A 36 10.58 -8.47 -5.21
N LEU A 37 10.94 -8.86 -6.44
CA LEU A 37 10.66 -8.12 -7.67
C LEU A 37 9.52 -8.80 -8.44
N ILE A 38 8.39 -8.13 -8.51
CA ILE A 38 7.15 -8.56 -9.14
C ILE A 38 7.05 -7.86 -10.50
N MET A 39 7.18 -8.63 -11.58
CA MET A 39 7.16 -8.11 -12.95
C MET A 39 5.97 -8.70 -13.72
N LEU A 40 5.64 -8.07 -14.84
CA LEU A 40 4.51 -8.46 -15.65
C LEU A 40 4.92 -9.63 -16.57
N ASP A 41 4.25 -10.76 -16.41
CA ASP A 41 4.44 -11.93 -17.29
C ASP A 41 3.38 -11.92 -18.40
N LEU A 42 3.66 -11.17 -19.47
CA LEU A 42 2.84 -11.13 -20.67
C LEU A 42 3.70 -11.44 -21.90
N PRO A 43 3.14 -12.15 -22.90
CA PRO A 43 3.91 -12.61 -24.06
C PRO A 43 4.39 -11.44 -24.94
N SER A 44 3.70 -10.29 -24.96
CA SER A 44 4.07 -9.16 -25.81
C SER A 44 3.68 -7.79 -25.27
N LYS A 45 4.34 -6.75 -25.80
CA LYS A 45 4.00 -5.33 -25.55
C LYS A 45 2.61 -4.98 -26.09
N ALA A 46 2.22 -5.58 -27.22
CA ALA A 46 0.90 -5.37 -27.82
C ALA A 46 -0.21 -5.88 -26.89
N GLU A 47 -0.04 -7.06 -26.31
CA GLU A 47 -1.01 -7.62 -25.36
C GLU A 47 -1.04 -6.81 -24.05
N ARG A 48 0.13 -6.35 -23.58
CA ARG A 48 0.24 -5.41 -22.46
C ARG A 48 -0.53 -4.10 -22.69
N GLN A 49 -0.46 -3.53 -23.90
CA GLN A 49 -1.15 -2.28 -24.25
C GLN A 49 -2.65 -2.49 -24.42
N ARG A 50 -3.04 -3.55 -25.13
CA ARG A 50 -4.43 -3.94 -25.35
C ARG A 50 -5.20 -4.13 -24.05
N LEU A 51 -4.57 -4.75 -23.05
CA LEU A 51 -5.24 -5.05 -21.78
C LEU A 51 -5.26 -3.87 -20.79
N GLY A 52 -4.45 -2.81 -21.00
CA GLY A 52 -4.40 -1.66 -20.09
C GLY A 52 -3.99 -2.02 -18.64
N VAL A 53 -3.35 -3.17 -18.43
CA VAL A 53 -3.24 -3.83 -17.12
C VAL A 53 -2.28 -3.20 -16.11
N HIS A 54 -1.72 -2.01 -16.35
CA HIS A 54 -0.66 -1.47 -15.49
C HIS A 54 -1.19 -1.20 -14.07
N GLY A 55 -2.31 -0.50 -13.97
CA GLY A 55 -2.97 -0.24 -12.70
C GLY A 55 -3.52 -1.52 -12.07
N SER A 56 -4.21 -2.37 -12.84
CA SER A 56 -4.87 -3.57 -12.31
C SER A 56 -3.88 -4.63 -11.81
N PHE A 57 -2.81 -4.93 -12.55
CA PHE A 57 -1.78 -5.87 -12.12
C PHE A 57 -1.14 -5.45 -10.79
N LYS A 58 -0.73 -4.17 -10.69
CA LYS A 58 -0.15 -3.61 -9.47
C LYS A 58 -1.15 -3.65 -8.31
N ALA A 59 -2.41 -3.28 -8.58
CA ALA A 59 -3.46 -3.27 -7.59
C ALA A 59 -3.80 -4.68 -7.07
N ASP A 60 -3.85 -5.67 -7.94
CA ASP A 60 -4.16 -7.06 -7.58
C ASP A 60 -3.09 -7.67 -6.69
N PHE A 61 -1.82 -7.41 -7.00
CA PHE A 61 -0.73 -7.77 -6.11
C PHE A 61 -0.84 -7.03 -4.77
N TYR A 62 -1.01 -5.71 -4.80
CA TYR A 62 -1.07 -4.89 -3.60
C TYR A 62 -2.22 -5.29 -2.67
N ARG A 63 -3.41 -5.58 -3.24
CA ARG A 63 -4.59 -6.09 -2.54
C ARG A 63 -4.25 -7.30 -1.66
N LYS A 64 -3.52 -8.26 -2.23
CA LYS A 64 -3.20 -9.57 -1.63
C LYS A 64 -1.98 -9.53 -0.71
N SER A 65 -1.13 -8.51 -0.83
CA SER A 65 0.06 -8.34 0.01
C SER A 65 -0.26 -7.81 1.41
N ASP A 66 0.66 -7.97 2.36
CA ASP A 66 0.58 -7.35 3.69
C ASP A 66 1.10 -5.90 3.72
N ALA A 67 1.43 -5.33 2.55
CA ALA A 67 1.90 -3.96 2.47
C ALA A 67 0.78 -2.97 2.86
N ILE A 68 1.19 -1.91 3.58
CA ILE A 68 0.28 -0.87 4.12
C ILE A 68 0.28 0.42 3.29
N LEU A 69 1.27 0.58 2.42
CA LEU A 69 1.42 1.73 1.52
C LEU A 69 2.03 1.26 0.21
N PHE A 70 1.47 1.72 -0.91
CA PHE A 70 2.07 1.62 -2.24
C PHE A 70 2.60 2.98 -2.66
N ILE A 71 3.77 3.02 -3.30
CA ILE A 71 4.36 4.26 -3.81
C ILE A 71 4.33 4.20 -5.33
N GLU A 72 3.58 5.12 -5.95
CA GLU A 72 3.43 5.19 -7.40
C GLU A 72 3.83 6.58 -7.92
N SER A 73 4.52 6.58 -9.05
CA SER A 73 4.97 7.79 -9.72
C SER A 73 3.84 8.52 -10.45
N GLU A 74 2.97 7.81 -11.18
CA GLU A 74 1.97 8.41 -12.08
C GLU A 74 0.60 8.53 -11.41
N HIS A 75 0.02 9.73 -11.43
CA HIS A 75 -1.23 10.02 -10.73
C HIS A 75 -2.39 9.10 -11.13
N GLN A 76 -2.57 8.85 -12.43
CA GLN A 76 -3.65 7.98 -12.92
C GLN A 76 -3.50 6.53 -12.48
N GLN A 77 -2.27 6.00 -12.46
CA GLN A 77 -2.03 4.67 -11.91
C GLN A 77 -2.25 4.65 -10.40
N ALA A 78 -1.83 5.70 -9.68
CA ALA A 78 -2.02 5.78 -8.25
C ALA A 78 -3.50 5.78 -7.84
N LEU A 79 -4.35 6.55 -8.56
CA LEU A 79 -5.81 6.51 -8.42
C LEU A 79 -6.34 5.10 -8.65
N LYS A 80 -5.96 4.47 -9.77
CA LYS A 80 -6.47 3.14 -10.12
C LYS A 80 -6.04 2.06 -9.14
N ILE A 81 -4.80 2.13 -8.65
CA ILE A 81 -4.27 1.21 -7.66
C ILE A 81 -4.97 1.38 -6.33
N ALA A 82 -5.29 2.60 -5.91
CA ALA A 82 -6.02 2.85 -4.66
C ALA A 82 -7.47 2.37 -4.72
N GLU A 83 -8.15 2.58 -5.85
CA GLU A 83 -9.54 2.18 -6.11
C GLU A 83 -9.73 0.66 -6.20
N LEU A 84 -8.97 0.00 -7.10
CA LEU A 84 -8.67 -1.44 -6.99
C LEU A 84 -7.83 -1.63 -5.71
N SER A 85 -7.22 -2.73 -5.30
CA SER A 85 -6.57 -2.86 -3.96
C SER A 85 -7.37 -2.52 -2.66
N GLY A 86 -8.09 -1.40 -2.53
CA GLY A 86 -8.76 -0.94 -1.32
C GLY A 86 -7.77 -0.41 -0.28
N LYS A 87 -6.60 0.09 -0.69
CA LYS A 87 -5.50 0.48 0.20
C LYS A 87 -4.87 1.82 -0.18
N PRO A 88 -4.22 2.54 0.76
CA PRO A 88 -3.60 3.83 0.49
C PRO A 88 -2.45 3.76 -0.53
N VAL A 89 -2.34 4.78 -1.37
CA VAL A 89 -1.26 4.93 -2.35
C VAL A 89 -0.67 6.34 -2.28
N LEU A 90 0.65 6.45 -2.05
CA LEU A 90 1.38 7.70 -2.18
C LEU A 90 1.69 7.95 -3.66
N CYS A 91 1.19 9.05 -4.20
CA CYS A 91 1.53 9.54 -5.53
C CYS A 91 2.73 10.48 -5.44
N VAL A 92 3.85 10.14 -6.08
CA VAL A 92 5.08 10.96 -6.06
C VAL A 92 4.91 12.21 -6.92
N GLU A 93 4.17 12.15 -8.03
CA GLU A 93 3.88 13.29 -8.88
C GLU A 93 3.11 14.40 -8.14
N THR A 94 2.09 14.05 -7.35
CA THR A 94 1.28 15.04 -6.62
C THR A 94 1.72 15.23 -5.16
N HIS A 95 2.61 14.38 -4.66
CA HIS A 95 3.00 14.30 -3.24
C HIS A 95 1.83 14.08 -2.27
N LEU A 96 0.71 13.51 -2.76
CA LEU A 96 -0.49 13.23 -1.97
C LEU A 96 -0.68 11.74 -1.76
N VAL A 97 -1.25 11.38 -0.60
CA VAL A 97 -1.75 10.03 -0.35
C VAL A 97 -3.20 9.95 -0.82
N ILE A 98 -3.45 9.05 -1.77
CA ILE A 98 -4.77 8.71 -2.27
C ILE A 98 -5.33 7.61 -1.38
N TYR A 99 -6.51 7.84 -0.83
CA TYR A 99 -7.26 6.85 -0.06
C TYR A 99 -8.40 6.29 -0.92
N PRO A 100 -8.68 4.97 -0.86
CA PRO A 100 -9.89 4.42 -1.44
C PRO A 100 -11.12 5.04 -0.78
N ASP A 101 -12.26 5.06 -1.48
CA ASP A 101 -13.50 5.64 -0.96
C ASP A 101 -13.89 5.09 0.41
N THR A 102 -13.66 3.81 0.69
CA THR A 102 -13.93 3.17 1.99
C THR A 102 -13.08 3.73 3.15
N LEU A 103 -11.90 4.26 2.86
CA LEU A 103 -10.99 4.87 3.83
C LEU A 103 -10.96 6.41 3.73
N SER A 104 -11.82 7.00 2.90
CA SER A 104 -11.96 8.44 2.81
C SER A 104 -12.51 9.02 4.12
N LEU A 105 -12.11 10.25 4.46
CA LEU A 105 -12.62 10.94 5.66
C LEU A 105 -14.16 11.00 5.72
N PRO A 106 -14.88 11.29 4.61
CA PRO A 106 -16.34 11.27 4.61
C PRO A 106 -16.91 9.87 4.88
N ALA A 107 -16.35 8.82 4.26
CA ALA A 107 -16.83 7.44 4.44
C ALA A 107 -16.55 6.93 5.87
N LEU A 108 -15.37 7.21 6.42
CA LEU A 108 -15.05 6.92 7.81
C LEU A 108 -15.99 7.67 8.76
N GLY A 109 -16.28 8.93 8.48
CA GLY A 109 -17.25 9.73 9.23
C GLY A 109 -18.67 9.17 9.14
N GLN A 110 -19.09 8.65 7.99
CA GLN A 110 -20.40 8.02 7.82
C GLN A 110 -20.47 6.65 8.52
N ALA A 111 -19.44 5.81 8.39
CA ALA A 111 -19.34 4.54 9.09
C ALA A 111 -19.37 4.75 10.62
N ALA A 112 -18.62 5.72 11.13
CA ALA A 112 -18.62 6.07 12.55
C ALA A 112 -20.01 6.54 13.04
N ARG A 113 -20.73 7.32 12.22
CA ARG A 113 -22.11 7.74 12.50
C ARG A 113 -23.08 6.56 12.50
N ASN A 114 -22.85 5.51 11.72
CA ASN A 114 -23.74 4.35 11.68
C ASN A 114 -23.44 3.28 12.75
N LEU A 115 -22.41 3.48 13.59
CA LEU A 115 -22.11 2.57 14.68
C LEU A 115 -23.21 2.58 15.76
N PRO A 116 -23.56 1.40 16.33
CA PRO A 116 -24.48 1.28 17.47
C PRO A 116 -24.10 2.21 18.61
N GLY A 117 -25.09 2.82 19.27
CA GLY A 117 -24.86 3.80 20.36
C GLY A 117 -23.92 3.30 21.47
N ARG A 118 -23.89 1.99 21.73
CA ARG A 118 -22.98 1.33 22.68
C ARG A 118 -21.50 1.44 22.30
N LEU A 119 -21.19 1.50 21.00
CA LEU A 119 -19.83 1.75 20.47
C LEU A 119 -19.54 3.25 20.32
N ARG A 120 -20.56 4.11 20.24
CA ARG A 120 -20.36 5.58 20.26
C ARG A 120 -19.89 6.10 21.62
N GLN A 121 -20.16 5.39 22.72
CA GLN A 121 -19.70 5.74 24.08
C GLN A 121 -18.18 5.60 24.30
N ILE A 122 -17.43 5.21 23.27
CA ILE A 122 -15.95 5.21 23.20
C ILE A 122 -15.34 6.63 23.34
N SER A 123 -16.16 7.68 23.46
CA SER A 123 -15.72 9.07 23.68
C SER A 123 -15.03 9.34 25.03
N SER A 124 -14.88 8.37 25.93
CA SER A 124 -13.93 8.48 27.05
C SER A 124 -12.46 8.34 26.57
N PRO A 125 -11.47 8.90 27.29
CA PRO A 125 -10.06 8.78 26.93
C PRO A 125 -9.59 7.31 26.73
N ASP A 126 -10.13 6.38 27.52
CA ASP A 126 -9.83 4.95 27.41
C ASP A 126 -10.58 4.27 26.27
N GLY A 127 -11.79 4.74 25.97
CA GLY A 127 -12.52 4.33 24.78
C GLY A 127 -11.74 4.70 23.51
N ARG A 128 -11.27 5.95 23.39
CA ARG A 128 -10.46 6.40 22.23
C ARG A 128 -9.22 5.55 22.02
N LYS A 129 -8.47 5.24 23.09
CA LYS A 129 -7.31 4.32 23.00
C LYS A 129 -7.71 2.94 22.50
N THR A 130 -8.84 2.43 22.97
CA THR A 130 -9.36 1.11 22.57
C THR A 130 -9.83 1.11 21.11
N ALA A 131 -10.50 2.15 20.64
CA ALA A 131 -10.94 2.27 19.25
C ALA A 131 -9.77 2.48 18.29
N ILE A 132 -8.78 3.32 18.64
CA ILE A 132 -7.56 3.48 17.83
C ILE A 132 -6.84 2.13 17.74
N LYS A 133 -6.77 1.38 18.83
CA LYS A 133 -6.21 0.02 18.85
C LYS A 133 -6.98 -0.95 17.96
N THR A 134 -8.32 -0.93 18.00
CA THR A 134 -9.17 -1.78 17.15
C THR A 134 -9.03 -1.41 15.68
N VAL A 135 -9.07 -0.11 15.34
CA VAL A 135 -8.89 0.36 13.96
C VAL A 135 -7.50 0.00 13.43
N ALA A 136 -6.45 0.21 14.23
CA ALA A 136 -5.09 -0.19 13.86
C ALA A 136 -4.97 -1.71 13.65
N ARG A 137 -5.62 -2.53 14.47
CA ARG A 137 -5.68 -3.99 14.29
C ARG A 137 -6.44 -4.40 13.04
N THR A 138 -7.56 -3.76 12.73
CA THR A 138 -8.35 -4.06 11.54
C THR A 138 -7.60 -3.65 10.26
N LEU A 139 -6.90 -2.51 10.28
CA LEU A 139 -6.16 -2.01 9.12
C LEU A 139 -4.81 -2.72 8.89
N LEU A 140 -4.10 -3.07 9.97
CA LEU A 140 -2.76 -3.68 9.88
C LEU A 140 -2.78 -5.21 10.01
N GLY A 141 -3.94 -5.80 10.33
CA GLY A 141 -4.04 -7.17 10.82
C GLY A 141 -3.39 -7.36 12.19
N GLU A 142 -3.66 -8.50 12.86
CA GLU A 142 -3.10 -8.79 14.20
C GLU A 142 -1.56 -8.81 14.21
N ARG A 143 -0.94 -9.36 13.15
CA ARG A 143 0.53 -9.40 13.02
C ARG A 143 1.14 -8.01 12.81
N GLY A 144 0.52 -7.15 11.99
CA GLY A 144 1.01 -5.79 11.74
C GLY A 144 0.88 -4.89 12.97
N TYR A 145 -0.22 -5.03 13.72
CA TYR A 145 -0.43 -4.29 14.97
C TYR A 145 0.59 -4.65 16.05
N GLU A 146 0.83 -5.94 16.32
CA GLU A 146 1.82 -6.33 17.34
C GLU A 146 3.26 -5.96 16.94
N THR A 147 3.59 -6.02 15.64
CA THR A 147 4.88 -5.53 15.13
C THR A 147 5.06 -4.03 15.39
N LEU A 148 4.04 -3.22 15.11
CA LEU A 148 4.08 -1.77 15.32
C LEU A 148 4.16 -1.41 16.80
N LYS A 149 3.39 -2.09 17.65
CA LYS A 149 3.40 -1.94 19.11
C LYS A 149 4.74 -2.34 19.73
N SER A 150 5.41 -3.37 19.22
CA SER A 150 6.75 -3.77 19.68
C SER A 150 7.82 -2.72 19.39
N ARG A 151 7.68 -1.97 18.28
CA ARG A 151 8.60 -0.88 17.90
C ARG A 151 8.37 0.41 18.70
N VAL A 152 7.14 0.70 19.08
CA VAL A 152 6.80 1.85 19.96
C VAL A 152 7.25 1.60 21.41
N LYS A 153 7.30 0.34 21.85
CA LYS A 153 7.72 -0.04 23.21
C LYS A 153 9.24 -0.17 23.41
N ARG A 154 10.05 -0.16 22.35
CA ARG A 154 11.51 -0.05 22.48
C ARG A 154 11.87 1.43 22.48
N PRO A 155 12.22 2.04 23.62
CA PRO A 155 12.89 3.33 23.57
C PRO A 155 14.27 3.11 22.91
N ALA A 156 14.76 4.15 22.24
CA ALA A 156 16.16 4.26 21.88
C ALA A 156 17.03 4.25 23.14
#